data_AF-A0A385GLM9-F1
#
_entry.id   AF-A0A385GLM9-F1
#
_cell.length_a   1.000
_cell.length_b   1.000
_cell.length_c   1.000
_cell.angle_alpha   90.00
_cell.angle_beta   90.00
_cell.angle_gamma   90.00
#
_symmetry.space_group_name_H-M   'P 1'
#
loop_
_entity.id
_entity.type
_entity.pdbx_description
1 polymer ?
#
loop_
_entity_poly.entity_id
_entity_poly.type
_entity_poly.pdbx_seq_one_letter_code
_entity_poly.pdbx_strand_id
1 'polypeptide(L)'
;MSSLIYLGLLLFIVSVYSVNENVFCYYGTWATYRHGSGKFGVENIDPYLCTHIVYSFLGISDDGSLKILDEYLDLEENWGRGNIKKFMNLKETNPKLKLMFAVGGWNEGSLGFSNVARDSLKRQKFASQVLQFCLDYGFDGFDVDWEYPGQRGGEVLLDKDNFVLLLKDLHNKLSPKGILLTVAVAAAESSSSISYDIPSISRYVDFILLMAYDLHGPWDDNVGLNAPLYESDLDQTAIERQLNVNASVHYWLRSGAPKNKLILGMPLYGRTFSLRDSTKTAVGASHNGPGIAGVYTNEPGFMGYNEICEKKLSEHWSRIWEPQQQAPYLIFNKNWISYDDSESLTLKAQFVKDLGLAGAMLWSIETDDFIGNCGKGKFPLLNVVSSIIRSGVTEETTTTISPTTTSTSEPTEFICPSDGLFRDPKDCSRFYLCAGANKYDFFCPNGLLFDINSSTCNWPNLVDC
;
A
#
# COMPACT_ATOMS: atom_id res chain seq x y z
N MET A 1 15.66 67.07 2.17
CA MET A 1 14.25 66.78 2.52
C MET A 1 13.62 66.15 1.29
N SER A 2 13.67 64.82 1.18
CA SER A 2 12.58 63.86 1.52
C SER A 2 11.69 63.66 0.27
N SER A 3 11.43 62.46 -0.27
CA SER A 3 11.32 61.13 0.35
C SER A 3 11.59 60.02 -0.68
N LEU A 4 12.19 58.92 -0.20
CA LEU A 4 12.35 57.65 -0.91
C LEU A 4 10.98 56.96 -1.09
N ILE A 5 10.73 56.40 -2.27
CA ILE A 5 9.64 55.46 -2.54
C ILE A 5 10.21 54.05 -2.34
N TYR A 6 9.78 53.37 -1.27
CA TYR A 6 10.05 51.95 -1.06
C TYR A 6 9.06 51.12 -1.88
N LEU A 7 9.57 50.41 -2.90
CA LEU A 7 8.83 49.36 -3.58
C LEU A 7 8.95 48.08 -2.75
N GLY A 8 7.94 47.76 -1.95
CA GLY A 8 7.88 46.50 -1.20
C GLY A 8 7.55 45.34 -2.12
N LEU A 9 8.53 44.51 -2.45
CA LEU A 9 8.31 43.24 -3.13
C LEU A 9 7.79 42.22 -2.11
N LEU A 10 6.47 42.02 -2.05
CA LEU A 10 5.86 40.91 -1.30
C LEU A 10 6.15 39.61 -2.06
N LEU A 11 7.23 38.94 -1.69
CA LEU A 11 7.46 37.53 -2.02
C LEU A 11 6.41 36.70 -1.25
N PHE A 12 5.30 36.39 -1.91
CA PHE A 12 4.47 35.28 -1.49
C PHE A 12 5.27 34.00 -1.68
N ILE A 13 5.87 33.51 -0.61
CA ILE A 13 6.33 32.12 -0.54
C ILE A 13 5.05 31.28 -0.54
N VAL A 14 4.60 30.90 -1.73
CA VAL A 14 3.68 29.76 -1.85
C VAL A 14 4.52 28.56 -1.45
N SER A 15 4.37 28.14 -0.19
CA SER A 15 4.75 26.80 0.19
C SER A 15 3.89 25.86 -0.65
N VAL A 16 4.44 25.40 -1.77
CA VAL A 16 3.90 24.23 -2.45
C VAL A 16 4.21 23.08 -1.52
N TYR A 17 3.28 22.79 -0.61
CA TYR A 17 3.27 21.50 0.05
C TYR A 17 3.14 20.48 -1.07
N SER A 18 4.18 19.66 -1.25
CA SER A 18 4.06 18.45 -2.07
C SER A 18 2.96 17.63 -1.44
N VAL A 19 1.78 17.63 -2.07
CA VAL A 19 0.68 16.79 -1.62
C VAL A 19 1.14 15.36 -1.86
N ASN A 20 1.30 14.59 -0.78
CA ASN A 20 1.70 13.19 -0.84
C ASN A 20 0.51 12.38 -1.36
N GLU A 21 0.49 12.10 -2.67
CA GLU A 21 -0.67 11.56 -3.39
C GLU A 21 -0.47 10.11 -3.89
N ASN A 22 0.69 9.51 -3.65
CA ASN A 22 1.01 8.24 -4.29
C ASN A 22 0.31 7.07 -3.59
N VAL A 23 -0.52 6.35 -4.34
CA VAL A 23 -1.15 5.09 -3.94
C VAL A 23 -0.75 4.04 -4.97
N PHE A 24 0.22 3.20 -4.59
CA PHE A 24 0.70 2.07 -5.38
C PHE A 24 -0.14 0.83 -5.06
N CYS A 25 -0.64 0.16 -6.08
CA CYS A 25 -1.49 -1.01 -5.95
C CYS A 25 -0.89 -2.18 -6.71
N TYR A 26 -0.45 -3.21 -6.00
CA TYR A 26 -0.01 -4.43 -6.66
C TYR A 26 -1.20 -5.28 -7.10
N TYR A 27 -1.14 -5.76 -8.34
CA TYR A 27 -2.08 -6.69 -8.94
C TYR A 27 -1.37 -8.01 -9.26
N GLY A 28 -1.65 -9.05 -8.46
CA GLY A 28 -1.16 -10.40 -8.71
C GLY A 28 -1.93 -11.08 -9.83
N THR A 29 -1.27 -11.30 -10.97
CA THR A 29 -1.91 -11.80 -12.21
C THR A 29 -2.44 -13.22 -12.06
N TRP A 30 -1.82 -14.03 -11.20
CA TRP A 30 -2.25 -15.39 -10.87
C TRP A 30 -3.66 -15.44 -10.25
N ALA A 31 -4.14 -14.32 -9.70
CA ALA A 31 -5.49 -14.23 -9.13
C ALA A 31 -6.61 -14.45 -10.16
N THR A 32 -6.30 -14.32 -11.46
CA THR A 32 -7.24 -14.65 -12.55
C THR A 32 -7.66 -16.12 -12.55
N TYR A 33 -6.85 -16.99 -11.93
CA TYR A 33 -7.06 -18.43 -11.86
C TYR A 33 -7.67 -18.90 -10.53
N ARG A 34 -7.86 -18.00 -9.56
CA ARG A 34 -8.63 -18.33 -8.36
C ARG A 34 -10.07 -18.69 -8.77
N HIS A 35 -10.69 -19.54 -7.97
CA HIS A 35 -12.04 -20.03 -8.24
C HIS A 35 -13.09 -19.17 -7.55
N GLY A 36 -14.34 -19.25 -8.05
CA GLY A 36 -15.50 -18.60 -7.44
C GLY A 36 -15.30 -17.10 -7.22
N SER A 37 -15.71 -16.62 -6.05
CA SER A 37 -15.58 -15.21 -5.63
C SER A 37 -14.14 -14.76 -5.38
N GLY A 38 -13.16 -15.66 -5.44
CA GLY A 38 -11.74 -15.31 -5.38
C GLY A 38 -11.14 -14.89 -6.72
N LYS A 39 -11.83 -15.15 -7.84
CA LYS A 39 -11.34 -14.83 -9.18
C LYS A 39 -11.22 -13.33 -9.37
N PHE A 40 -10.02 -12.86 -9.67
CA PHE A 40 -9.73 -11.44 -9.91
C PHE A 40 -8.98 -11.25 -11.23
N GLY A 41 -9.61 -10.54 -12.17
CA GLY A 41 -9.00 -10.11 -13.43
C GLY A 41 -8.92 -8.59 -13.53
N VAL A 42 -8.37 -8.10 -14.65
CA VAL A 42 -8.29 -6.66 -14.93
C VAL A 42 -9.66 -5.98 -14.86
N GLU A 43 -10.73 -6.69 -15.25
CA GLU A 43 -12.11 -6.21 -15.18
C GLU A 43 -12.60 -5.87 -13.77
N ASN A 44 -11.91 -6.34 -12.73
CA ASN A 44 -12.24 -6.05 -11.34
C ASN A 44 -11.53 -4.80 -10.81
N ILE A 45 -10.52 -4.30 -11.51
CA ILE A 45 -9.72 -3.16 -11.06
C ILE A 45 -10.53 -1.88 -11.22
N ASP A 46 -10.66 -1.11 -10.13
CA ASP A 46 -11.16 0.26 -10.18
C ASP A 46 -9.99 1.22 -10.53
N PRO A 47 -10.00 1.86 -11.71
CA PRO A 47 -8.90 2.69 -12.17
C PRO A 47 -8.78 4.03 -11.45
N TYR A 48 -9.70 4.36 -10.52
CA TYR A 48 -9.69 5.62 -9.76
C TYR A 48 -9.18 5.49 -8.33
N LEU A 49 -9.03 4.27 -7.80
CA LEU A 49 -8.60 4.07 -6.41
C LEU A 49 -7.09 4.23 -6.21
N CYS A 50 -6.29 4.00 -7.25
CA CYS A 50 -4.84 4.02 -7.18
C CYS A 50 -4.28 5.11 -8.11
N THR A 51 -3.07 5.60 -7.84
CA THR A 51 -2.34 6.46 -8.78
C THR A 51 -1.37 5.65 -9.65
N HIS A 52 -0.88 4.53 -9.10
CA HIS A 52 -0.01 3.59 -9.79
C HIS A 52 -0.54 2.17 -9.57
N ILE A 53 -0.63 1.37 -10.63
CA ILE A 53 -0.93 -0.06 -10.53
C ILE A 53 0.25 -0.84 -11.08
N VAL A 54 0.72 -1.82 -10.30
CA VAL A 54 1.90 -2.64 -10.61
C VAL A 54 1.43 -4.04 -10.99
N TYR A 55 1.63 -4.39 -12.27
CA TYR A 55 1.32 -5.70 -12.84
C TYR A 55 2.38 -6.72 -12.38
N SER A 56 1.97 -7.71 -11.59
CA SER A 56 2.88 -8.64 -10.92
C SER A 56 2.59 -10.09 -11.29
N PHE A 57 3.54 -10.85 -11.84
CA PHE A 57 4.93 -10.51 -12.13
C PHE A 57 5.35 -10.99 -13.52
N LEU A 58 6.38 -10.34 -14.04
CA LEU A 58 7.30 -10.92 -15.02
C LEU A 58 8.54 -11.48 -14.29
N GLY A 59 9.36 -12.24 -15.01
CA GLY A 59 10.57 -12.87 -14.49
C GLY A 59 11.85 -12.37 -15.14
N ILE A 60 12.96 -12.93 -14.70
CA ILE A 60 14.31 -12.66 -15.19
C ILE A 60 15.06 -13.97 -15.45
N SER A 61 15.72 -14.05 -16.60
CA SER A 61 16.58 -15.18 -16.94
C SER A 61 18.03 -14.92 -16.53
N ASP A 62 18.76 -15.99 -16.22
CA ASP A 62 20.19 -15.93 -15.82
C ASP A 62 21.11 -15.22 -16.82
N ASP A 63 20.69 -15.10 -18.07
CA ASP A 63 21.42 -14.44 -19.15
C ASP A 63 21.06 -12.95 -19.29
N GLY A 64 20.26 -12.40 -18.37
CA GLY A 64 19.78 -11.02 -18.39
C GLY A 64 18.57 -10.77 -19.28
N SER A 65 17.86 -11.82 -19.73
CA SER A 65 16.62 -11.63 -20.50
C SER A 65 15.41 -11.43 -19.59
N LEU A 66 14.52 -10.52 -19.96
CA LEU A 66 13.18 -10.41 -19.41
C LEU A 66 12.36 -11.66 -19.79
N LYS A 67 11.61 -12.22 -18.84
CA LYS A 67 10.84 -13.45 -19.02
C LYS A 67 9.36 -13.18 -18.76
N ILE A 68 8.50 -13.64 -19.67
CA ILE A 68 7.05 -13.66 -19.45
C ILE A 68 6.73 -14.98 -18.75
N LEU A 69 6.08 -14.91 -17.58
CA LEU A 69 5.83 -16.09 -16.75
C LEU A 69 4.61 -16.88 -17.21
N ASP A 70 3.58 -16.20 -17.73
CA ASP A 70 2.37 -16.83 -18.27
C ASP A 70 1.99 -16.20 -19.62
N GLU A 71 2.65 -16.67 -20.69
CA GLU A 71 2.38 -16.18 -22.05
C GLU A 71 0.90 -16.36 -22.47
N TYR A 72 0.23 -17.42 -22.00
CA TYR A 72 -1.17 -17.65 -22.32
C TYR A 72 -2.09 -16.60 -21.71
N LEU A 73 -1.80 -16.14 -20.49
CA LEU A 73 -2.54 -15.04 -19.88
C LEU A 73 -2.13 -13.69 -20.49
N ASP A 74 -0.84 -13.41 -20.49
CA ASP A 74 -0.28 -12.08 -20.62
C ASP A 74 -0.39 -11.53 -22.06
N LEU A 75 -0.11 -12.40 -23.05
CA LEU A 75 0.05 -12.04 -24.46
C LEU A 75 -1.21 -12.27 -25.31
N GLU A 76 -1.30 -11.61 -26.46
CA GLU A 76 -2.37 -11.85 -27.46
C GLU A 76 -1.97 -12.96 -28.46
N GLU A 77 -0.67 -13.14 -28.64
CA GLU A 77 -0.07 -14.15 -29.49
C GLU A 77 -0.52 -15.55 -29.09
N ASN A 78 -0.54 -16.47 -30.07
CA ASN A 78 -0.88 -17.88 -29.84
C ASN A 78 -2.23 -18.10 -29.14
N TRP A 79 -3.24 -17.26 -29.42
CA TRP A 79 -4.58 -17.32 -28.81
C TRP A 79 -4.57 -17.02 -27.31
N GLY A 80 -3.57 -16.26 -26.84
CA GLY A 80 -3.49 -15.80 -25.47
C GLY A 80 -4.61 -14.83 -25.11
N ARG A 81 -4.81 -14.62 -23.81
CA ARG A 81 -5.93 -13.85 -23.24
C ARG A 81 -5.70 -12.33 -23.31
N GLY A 82 -4.50 -11.87 -23.68
CA GLY A 82 -4.15 -10.46 -23.86
C GLY A 82 -4.29 -9.65 -22.57
N ASN A 83 -3.90 -10.21 -21.42
CA ASN A 83 -4.14 -9.57 -20.13
C ASN A 83 -3.34 -8.26 -19.97
N ILE A 84 -2.13 -8.17 -20.53
CA ILE A 84 -1.36 -6.91 -20.55
C ILE A 84 -2.13 -5.84 -21.33
N LYS A 85 -2.63 -6.15 -22.52
CA LYS A 85 -3.42 -5.18 -23.30
C LYS A 85 -4.66 -4.70 -22.56
N LYS A 86 -5.40 -5.62 -21.95
CA LYS A 86 -6.56 -5.27 -21.11
C LYS A 86 -6.15 -4.35 -19.98
N PHE A 87 -5.04 -4.66 -19.31
CA PHE A 87 -4.48 -3.83 -18.24
C PHE A 87 -4.15 -2.42 -18.74
N MET A 88 -3.50 -2.31 -19.89
CA MET A 88 -3.16 -1.02 -20.50
C MET A 88 -4.40 -0.18 -20.85
N ASN A 89 -5.51 -0.83 -21.23
CA ASN A 89 -6.79 -0.16 -21.53
C ASN A 89 -7.44 0.50 -20.30
N LEU A 90 -6.99 0.25 -19.07
CA LEU A 90 -7.45 1.02 -17.90
C LEU A 90 -7.18 2.52 -18.07
N LYS A 91 -6.16 2.91 -18.85
CA LYS A 91 -5.88 4.31 -19.20
C LYS A 91 -6.93 4.96 -20.10
N GLU A 92 -7.76 4.18 -20.80
CA GLU A 92 -8.91 4.72 -21.54
C GLU A 92 -9.98 5.26 -20.58
N THR A 93 -10.09 4.66 -19.40
CA THR A 93 -11.02 5.11 -18.34
C THR A 93 -10.40 6.21 -17.49
N ASN A 94 -9.14 6.06 -17.06
CA ASN A 94 -8.40 7.08 -16.32
C ASN A 94 -7.03 7.36 -16.95
N PRO A 95 -6.92 8.38 -17.83
CA PRO A 95 -5.65 8.73 -18.48
C PRO A 95 -4.53 9.21 -17.55
N LYS A 96 -4.85 9.57 -16.30
CA LYS A 96 -3.86 9.99 -15.29
C LYS A 96 -3.20 8.79 -14.60
N LEU A 97 -3.81 7.62 -14.65
CA LEU A 97 -3.34 6.40 -14.02
C LEU A 97 -1.98 5.99 -14.60
N LYS A 98 -1.03 5.65 -13.73
CA LYS A 98 0.26 5.09 -14.12
C LYS A 98 0.20 3.57 -14.05
N LEU A 99 0.52 2.92 -15.16
CA LEU A 99 0.54 1.47 -15.25
C LEU A 99 1.98 1.00 -15.33
N MET A 100 2.38 0.14 -14.39
CA MET A 100 3.73 -0.36 -14.23
C MET A 100 3.72 -1.89 -14.26
N PHE A 101 4.87 -2.51 -14.45
CA PHE A 101 5.05 -3.94 -14.19
C PHE A 101 6.25 -4.18 -13.28
N ALA A 102 6.18 -5.25 -12.51
CA ALA A 102 7.25 -5.69 -11.64
C ALA A 102 7.93 -6.96 -12.18
N VAL A 103 9.23 -7.05 -11.97
CA VAL A 103 9.99 -8.30 -12.16
C VAL A 103 10.52 -8.78 -10.83
N GLY A 104 10.27 -10.05 -10.51
CA GLY A 104 10.74 -10.69 -9.28
C GLY A 104 9.62 -11.32 -8.47
N GLY A 105 9.57 -10.96 -7.19
CA GLY A 105 8.68 -11.55 -6.20
C GLY A 105 9.27 -12.82 -5.57
N TRP A 106 8.71 -13.23 -4.44
CA TRP A 106 9.19 -14.37 -3.65
C TRP A 106 9.53 -15.64 -4.46
N ASN A 107 8.66 -16.02 -5.40
CA ASN A 107 8.79 -17.25 -6.18
C ASN A 107 9.90 -17.21 -7.26
N GLU A 108 10.31 -16.02 -7.72
CA GLU A 108 11.40 -15.89 -8.70
C GLU A 108 12.77 -16.25 -8.08
N GLY A 109 12.88 -16.14 -6.75
CA GLY A 109 14.12 -16.39 -6.04
C GLY A 109 15.13 -15.25 -6.18
N SER A 110 16.35 -15.48 -5.69
CA SER A 110 17.42 -14.46 -5.65
C SER A 110 18.59 -14.76 -6.59
N LEU A 111 18.82 -16.03 -6.92
CA LEU A 111 20.01 -16.45 -7.68
C LEU A 111 20.04 -15.85 -9.09
N GLY A 112 18.90 -15.80 -9.80
CA GLY A 112 18.81 -15.22 -11.13
C GLY A 112 19.18 -13.73 -11.14
N PHE A 113 18.66 -12.98 -10.18
CA PHE A 113 19.04 -11.57 -9.99
C PHE A 113 20.53 -11.42 -9.66
N SER A 114 21.07 -12.20 -8.73
CA SER A 114 22.50 -12.14 -8.37
C SER A 114 23.39 -12.41 -9.59
N ASN A 115 23.04 -13.41 -10.41
CA ASN A 115 23.72 -13.74 -11.65
C ASN A 115 23.74 -12.60 -12.69
N VAL A 116 22.63 -11.87 -12.80
CA VAL A 116 22.52 -10.72 -13.71
C VAL A 116 23.22 -9.50 -13.13
N ALA A 117 23.01 -9.21 -11.85
CA ALA A 117 23.53 -8.02 -11.19
C ALA A 117 25.07 -7.99 -11.15
N ARG A 118 25.75 -9.14 -11.06
CA ARG A 118 27.22 -9.20 -11.07
C ARG A 118 27.87 -8.94 -12.43
N ASP A 119 27.14 -9.10 -13.54
CA ASP A 119 27.68 -9.02 -14.90
C ASP A 119 27.17 -7.78 -15.64
N SER A 120 28.08 -6.87 -16.01
CA SER A 120 27.71 -5.62 -16.69
C SER A 120 26.98 -5.82 -18.02
N LEU A 121 27.31 -6.85 -18.80
CA LEU A 121 26.65 -7.10 -20.08
C LEU A 121 25.22 -7.60 -19.85
N LYS A 122 25.01 -8.46 -18.85
CA LYS A 122 23.69 -8.95 -18.47
C LYS A 122 22.81 -7.83 -17.90
N ARG A 123 23.35 -6.97 -17.04
CA ARG A 123 22.63 -5.78 -16.54
C ARG A 123 22.18 -4.87 -17.68
N GLN A 124 23.08 -4.56 -18.62
CA GLN A 124 22.76 -3.70 -19.77
C GLN A 124 21.73 -4.34 -20.70
N LYS A 125 21.81 -5.66 -20.91
CA LYS A 125 20.81 -6.42 -21.67
C LYS A 125 19.44 -6.35 -20.99
N PHE A 126 19.38 -6.66 -19.70
CA PHE A 126 18.15 -6.62 -18.92
C PHE A 126 17.52 -5.22 -18.95
N ALA A 127 18.29 -4.18 -18.64
CA ALA A 127 17.81 -2.80 -18.68
C ALA A 127 17.32 -2.37 -20.07
N SER A 128 17.93 -2.87 -21.14
CA SER A 128 17.48 -2.59 -22.51
C SER A 128 16.18 -3.34 -22.85
N GLN A 129 16.01 -4.57 -22.39
CA GLN A 129 14.78 -5.33 -22.61
C GLN A 129 13.61 -4.82 -21.78
N VAL A 130 13.84 -4.42 -20.53
CA VAL A 130 12.85 -3.72 -19.70
C VAL A 130 12.39 -2.45 -20.42
N LEU A 131 13.33 -1.62 -20.88
CA LEU A 131 12.97 -0.41 -21.62
C LEU A 131 12.13 -0.73 -22.86
N GLN A 132 12.56 -1.71 -23.66
CA GLN A 132 11.84 -2.07 -24.88
C GLN A 132 10.42 -2.55 -24.56
N PHE A 133 10.26 -3.38 -23.53
CA PHE A 133 8.96 -3.86 -23.08
C PHE A 133 8.05 -2.71 -22.62
N CYS A 134 8.59 -1.73 -21.88
CA CYS A 134 7.84 -0.53 -21.52
C CYS A 134 7.33 0.21 -22.76
N LEU A 135 8.18 0.37 -23.79
CA LEU A 135 7.83 1.08 -25.01
C LEU A 135 6.83 0.32 -25.87
N ASP A 136 6.96 -1.00 -25.96
CA ASP A 136 6.10 -1.86 -26.79
C ASP A 136 4.66 -1.90 -26.27
N TYR A 137 4.49 -1.99 -24.94
CA TYR A 137 3.18 -2.07 -24.31
C TYR A 137 2.67 -0.73 -23.74
N GLY A 138 3.54 0.29 -23.67
CA GLY A 138 3.18 1.61 -23.17
C GLY A 138 3.13 1.71 -21.64
N PHE A 139 3.91 0.91 -20.91
CA PHE A 139 4.04 1.01 -19.46
C PHE A 139 4.71 2.32 -19.06
N ASP A 140 4.21 2.93 -17.99
CA ASP A 140 4.69 4.19 -17.42
C ASP A 140 5.86 3.99 -16.44
N GLY A 141 6.14 2.75 -16.04
CA GLY A 141 7.17 2.44 -15.07
C GLY A 141 7.52 0.97 -14.96
N PHE A 142 8.66 0.72 -14.33
CA PHE A 142 9.18 -0.60 -14.00
C PHE A 142 9.53 -0.67 -12.51
N ASP A 143 9.17 -1.78 -11.89
CA ASP A 143 9.43 -2.07 -10.49
C ASP A 143 10.35 -3.29 -10.32
N VAL A 144 11.35 -3.15 -9.45
CA VAL A 144 12.32 -4.23 -9.15
C VAL A 144 11.98 -4.89 -7.82
N ASP A 145 11.55 -6.15 -7.88
CA ASP A 145 11.18 -6.97 -6.71
C ASP A 145 12.19 -8.12 -6.48
N TRP A 146 13.46 -7.76 -6.30
CA TRP A 146 14.49 -8.73 -5.94
C TRP A 146 14.40 -9.06 -4.44
N GLU A 147 13.97 -10.28 -4.11
CA GLU A 147 13.85 -10.79 -2.74
C GLU A 147 14.89 -11.87 -2.41
N TYR A 148 16.03 -11.57 -1.77
CA TYR A 148 16.60 -10.25 -1.52
C TYR A 148 18.09 -10.27 -1.90
N PRO A 149 18.70 -9.14 -2.31
CA PRO A 149 20.14 -9.06 -2.57
C PRO A 149 20.96 -9.64 -1.41
N GLY A 150 21.82 -10.61 -1.68
CA GLY A 150 22.68 -11.23 -0.67
C GLY A 150 21.98 -12.24 0.24
N GLN A 151 20.76 -12.66 -0.12
CA GLN A 151 19.96 -13.64 0.62
C GLN A 151 19.40 -14.70 -0.33
N ARG A 152 18.83 -15.79 0.20
CA ARG A 152 18.09 -16.81 -0.56
C ARG A 152 18.87 -17.39 -1.76
N GLY A 153 20.18 -17.62 -1.58
CA GLY A 153 21.08 -18.14 -2.61
C GLY A 153 21.86 -17.09 -3.40
N GLY A 154 21.62 -15.80 -3.14
CA GLY A 154 22.44 -14.70 -3.67
C GLY A 154 23.81 -14.57 -2.97
N GLU A 155 24.70 -13.80 -3.58
CA GLU A 155 26.06 -13.53 -3.11
C GLU A 155 26.08 -12.49 -1.99
N VAL A 156 26.10 -12.97 -0.74
CA VAL A 156 25.98 -12.18 0.51
C VAL A 156 26.88 -10.93 0.54
N LEU A 157 28.11 -11.03 0.04
CA LEU A 157 29.11 -9.95 0.13
C LEU A 157 29.09 -8.97 -1.04
N LEU A 158 28.46 -9.33 -2.17
CA LEU A 158 28.59 -8.57 -3.42
C LEU A 158 27.25 -8.03 -3.92
N ASP A 159 26.14 -8.68 -3.59
CA ASP A 159 24.84 -8.34 -4.13
C ASP A 159 24.36 -6.96 -3.72
N LYS A 160 24.74 -6.47 -2.53
CA LYS A 160 24.44 -5.09 -2.10
C LYS A 160 24.98 -4.06 -3.09
N ASP A 161 26.26 -4.17 -3.47
CA ASP A 161 26.91 -3.26 -4.41
C ASP A 161 26.44 -3.50 -5.85
N ASN A 162 26.27 -4.77 -6.23
CA ASN A 162 25.77 -5.13 -7.55
C ASN A 162 24.33 -4.64 -7.77
N PHE A 163 23.51 -4.59 -6.72
CA PHE A 163 22.16 -4.07 -6.79
C PHE A 163 22.15 -2.56 -7.09
N VAL A 164 23.06 -1.79 -6.49
CA VAL A 164 23.27 -0.38 -6.84
C VAL A 164 23.62 -0.23 -8.32
N LEU A 165 24.51 -1.09 -8.85
CA LEU A 165 24.89 -1.06 -10.26
C LEU A 165 23.73 -1.42 -11.19
N LEU A 166 22.88 -2.39 -10.80
CA LEU A 166 21.67 -2.74 -11.53
C LEU A 166 20.69 -1.58 -11.62
N LEU A 167 20.39 -0.93 -10.49
CA LEU A 167 19.49 0.22 -10.46
C LEU A 167 20.07 1.42 -11.23
N LYS A 168 21.39 1.62 -11.19
CA LYS A 168 22.06 2.64 -12.02
C LYS A 168 21.89 2.37 -13.52
N ASP A 169 22.10 1.13 -13.96
CA ASP A 169 21.98 0.76 -15.37
C ASP A 169 20.54 0.87 -15.87
N LEU A 170 19.55 0.47 -15.04
CA LEU A 170 18.12 0.69 -15.29
C LEU A 170 17.79 2.18 -15.38
N HIS A 171 18.18 2.97 -14.38
CA HIS A 171 17.92 4.41 -14.35
C HIS A 171 18.43 5.12 -15.61
N ASN A 172 19.67 4.81 -16.03
CA ASN A 172 20.27 5.41 -17.22
C ASN A 172 19.52 5.07 -18.52
N LYS A 173 18.80 3.95 -18.57
CA LYS A 173 17.97 3.55 -19.72
C LYS A 173 16.57 4.14 -19.66
N LEU A 174 15.94 4.12 -18.48
CA LEU A 174 14.53 4.45 -18.30
C LEU A 174 14.27 5.95 -18.13
N SER A 175 15.10 6.65 -17.33
CA SER A 175 14.89 8.06 -17.01
C SER A 175 14.83 8.98 -18.24
N PRO A 176 15.70 8.84 -19.27
CA PRO A 176 15.61 9.66 -20.50
C PRO A 176 14.31 9.47 -21.30
N LYS A 177 13.55 8.41 -21.02
CA LYS A 177 12.25 8.11 -21.64
C LYS A 177 11.07 8.48 -20.74
N GLY A 178 11.32 9.02 -19.55
CA GLY A 178 10.28 9.35 -18.58
C GLY A 178 9.59 8.12 -17.99
N ILE A 179 10.22 6.94 -18.05
CA ILE A 179 9.70 5.72 -17.43
C ILE A 179 10.16 5.70 -15.97
N LEU A 180 9.21 5.54 -15.06
CA LEU A 180 9.46 5.46 -13.62
C LEU A 180 10.26 4.21 -13.28
N LEU A 181 11.16 4.32 -12.30
CA LEU A 181 11.87 3.18 -11.72
C LEU A 181 11.57 3.11 -10.22
N THR A 182 10.95 2.02 -9.78
CA THR A 182 10.71 1.75 -8.36
C THR A 182 11.37 0.45 -7.92
N VAL A 183 11.39 0.23 -6.61
CA VAL A 183 11.93 -0.97 -6.00
C VAL A 183 11.10 -1.32 -4.77
N ALA A 184 10.57 -2.54 -4.66
CA ALA A 184 10.10 -3.03 -3.36
C ALA A 184 11.24 -3.67 -2.56
N VAL A 185 11.22 -3.40 -1.27
CA VAL A 185 12.35 -3.63 -0.38
C VAL A 185 11.91 -4.24 0.93
N ALA A 186 12.75 -5.11 1.50
CA ALA A 186 12.54 -5.61 2.86
C ALA A 186 12.45 -4.44 3.85
N ALA A 187 11.52 -4.52 4.81
CA ALA A 187 11.30 -3.44 5.76
C ALA A 187 12.14 -3.55 7.04
N ALA A 188 12.34 -4.76 7.56
CA ALA A 188 13.06 -4.98 8.81
C ALA A 188 14.57 -4.78 8.65
N GLU A 189 15.19 -4.06 9.60
CA GLU A 189 16.63 -3.77 9.63
C GLU A 189 17.50 -5.03 9.48
N SER A 190 17.09 -6.15 10.09
CA SER A 190 17.78 -7.44 10.03
C SER A 190 17.98 -7.96 8.60
N SER A 191 17.05 -7.65 7.70
CA SER A 191 17.13 -8.01 6.27
C SER A 191 17.69 -6.85 5.44
N SER A 192 17.17 -5.63 5.65
CA SER A 192 17.55 -4.46 4.85
C SER A 192 19.03 -4.12 4.96
N SER A 193 19.64 -4.29 6.14
CA SER A 193 21.07 -4.00 6.38
C SER A 193 22.00 -4.95 5.63
N ILE A 194 21.53 -6.14 5.24
CA ILE A 194 22.27 -7.09 4.41
C ILE A 194 22.18 -6.66 2.94
N SER A 195 20.98 -6.24 2.51
CA SER A 195 20.67 -6.14 1.09
C SER A 195 20.87 -4.78 0.45
N TYR A 196 20.85 -3.68 1.22
CA TYR A 196 20.72 -2.34 0.61
C TYR A 196 21.76 -1.33 1.10
N ASP A 197 22.43 -0.68 0.15
CA ASP A 197 23.04 0.65 0.35
C ASP A 197 21.94 1.70 0.09
N ILE A 198 21.19 2.04 1.13
CA ILE A 198 19.99 2.89 1.07
C ILE A 198 20.28 4.26 0.42
N PRO A 199 21.34 5.01 0.80
CA PRO A 199 21.67 6.27 0.14
C PRO A 199 22.02 6.13 -1.34
N SER A 200 22.62 5.02 -1.75
CA SER A 200 23.00 4.81 -3.15
C SER A 200 21.81 4.39 -4.02
N ILE A 201 20.98 3.45 -3.58
CA ILE A 201 19.78 3.04 -4.35
C ILE A 201 18.78 4.20 -4.49
N SER A 202 18.63 5.04 -3.45
CA SER A 202 17.71 6.18 -3.43
C SER A 202 18.00 7.24 -4.52
N ARG A 203 19.23 7.26 -5.06
CA ARG A 203 19.61 8.18 -6.15
C ARG A 203 19.04 7.77 -7.49
N TYR A 204 18.80 6.46 -7.68
CA TYR A 204 18.45 5.88 -8.98
C TYR A 204 16.96 5.60 -9.13
N VAL A 205 16.23 5.41 -8.04
CA VAL A 205 14.80 5.12 -8.06
C VAL A 205 13.95 6.37 -7.81
N ASP A 206 12.76 6.43 -8.40
CA ASP A 206 11.76 7.46 -8.15
C ASP A 206 11.09 7.25 -6.79
N PHE A 207 10.72 6.01 -6.48
CA PHE A 207 10.12 5.62 -5.20
C PHE A 207 10.69 4.31 -4.65
N ILE A 208 10.65 4.18 -3.33
CA ILE A 208 11.04 2.99 -2.55
C ILE A 208 9.77 2.44 -1.92
N LEU A 209 9.37 1.24 -2.31
CA LEU A 209 8.13 0.59 -1.88
C LEU A 209 8.43 -0.34 -0.69
N LEU A 210 8.28 0.19 0.53
CA LEU A 210 8.68 -0.51 1.75
C LEU A 210 7.69 -1.63 2.09
N MET A 211 8.08 -2.90 2.02
CA MET A 211 7.22 -4.05 2.35
C MET A 211 7.08 -4.23 3.87
N ALA A 212 6.38 -3.30 4.53
CA ALA A 212 6.21 -3.24 6.00
C ALA A 212 5.10 -4.19 6.50
N TYR A 213 5.18 -5.43 6.05
CA TYR A 213 4.33 -6.57 6.39
C TYR A 213 5.19 -7.84 6.35
N ASP A 214 4.62 -9.00 6.69
CA ASP A 214 5.39 -10.22 6.94
C ASP A 214 6.46 -10.04 8.01
N LEU A 215 6.18 -9.19 8.99
CA LEU A 215 7.05 -8.95 10.14
C LEU A 215 6.97 -10.11 11.14
N HIS A 216 5.82 -10.80 11.17
CA HIS A 216 5.63 -12.08 11.84
C HIS A 216 4.84 -13.04 10.96
N GLY A 217 5.09 -14.34 11.15
CA GLY A 217 4.40 -15.38 10.40
C GLY A 217 4.66 -16.77 10.97
N PRO A 218 4.12 -17.83 10.33
CA PRO A 218 4.24 -19.20 10.84
C PRO A 218 5.66 -19.78 10.87
N TRP A 219 6.66 -19.01 10.40
CA TRP A 219 8.08 -19.32 10.52
C TRP A 219 8.66 -18.91 11.89
N ASP A 220 7.95 -18.13 12.68
CA ASP A 220 8.32 -17.80 14.07
C ASP A 220 7.97 -18.94 15.02
N ASP A 221 8.45 -18.87 16.27
CA ASP A 221 8.10 -19.84 17.33
C ASP A 221 6.72 -19.56 17.95
N ASN A 222 6.27 -18.31 17.88
CA ASN A 222 5.06 -17.80 18.54
C ASN A 222 4.21 -16.99 17.56
N VAL A 223 2.91 -16.91 17.83
CA VAL A 223 2.00 -16.08 17.02
C VAL A 223 2.37 -14.61 17.18
N GLY A 224 2.43 -13.90 16.06
CA GLY A 224 2.74 -12.48 15.98
C GLY A 224 1.87 -11.77 14.95
N LEU A 225 1.76 -10.45 15.05
CA LEU A 225 0.97 -9.67 14.11
C LEU A 225 1.71 -9.51 12.78
N ASN A 226 1.02 -9.63 11.63
CA ASN A 226 1.62 -9.55 10.30
C ASN A 226 2.33 -8.21 10.06
N ALA A 227 1.70 -7.11 10.51
CA ALA A 227 2.18 -5.76 10.31
C ALA A 227 1.83 -4.85 11.51
N PRO A 228 2.36 -5.09 12.72
CA PRO A 228 2.13 -4.23 13.87
C PRO A 228 2.67 -2.82 13.58
N LEU A 229 1.93 -1.77 13.97
CA LEU A 229 2.37 -0.39 13.76
C LEU A 229 3.54 -0.04 14.68
N TYR A 230 3.48 -0.47 15.94
CA TYR A 230 4.50 -0.23 16.98
C TYR A 230 4.91 -1.51 17.68
N GLU A 231 5.96 -1.43 18.50
CA GLU A 231 6.31 -2.48 19.47
C GLU A 231 5.33 -2.50 20.65
N SER A 232 5.42 -3.54 21.47
CA SER A 232 4.66 -3.76 22.69
C SER A 232 5.51 -4.34 23.81
N ASP A 233 4.94 -4.40 25.01
CA ASP A 233 5.50 -5.12 26.15
C ASP A 233 5.52 -6.64 25.95
N LEU A 234 4.79 -7.15 24.94
CA LEU A 234 4.80 -8.55 24.54
C LEU A 234 6.05 -8.92 23.71
N ASP A 235 6.73 -7.93 23.13
CA ASP A 235 7.97 -8.11 22.39
C ASP A 235 9.14 -8.24 23.38
N GLN A 236 9.63 -9.47 23.59
CA GLN A 236 10.55 -9.80 24.68
C GLN A 236 12.02 -9.62 24.29
N THR A 237 12.32 -9.75 23.00
CA THR A 237 13.67 -9.65 22.46
C THR A 237 13.88 -8.31 21.75
N ALA A 238 15.14 -7.89 21.63
CA ALA A 238 15.50 -6.69 20.89
C ALA A 238 15.13 -6.79 19.40
N ILE A 239 15.09 -8.00 18.83
CA ILE A 239 14.72 -8.23 17.43
C ILE A 239 13.20 -8.06 17.27
N GLU A 240 12.38 -8.68 18.13
CA GLU A 240 10.91 -8.53 18.09
C GLU A 240 10.50 -7.06 18.19
N ARG A 241 11.14 -6.29 19.08
CA ARG A 241 10.91 -4.84 19.23
C ARG A 241 11.21 -4.01 17.98
N GLN A 242 11.95 -4.56 17.01
CA GLN A 242 12.24 -3.93 15.72
C GLN A 242 11.32 -4.41 14.58
N LEU A 243 10.55 -5.47 14.78
CA LEU A 243 9.65 -6.06 13.78
C LEU A 243 8.28 -5.37 13.79
N ASN A 244 8.29 -4.04 13.61
CA ASN A 244 7.08 -3.23 13.45
C ASN A 244 7.28 -2.12 12.41
N VAL A 245 6.16 -1.64 11.85
CA VAL A 245 6.12 -0.62 10.79
C VAL A 245 6.91 0.64 11.18
N ASN A 246 6.71 1.13 12.41
CA ASN A 246 7.38 2.34 12.89
C ASN A 246 8.91 2.17 12.92
N ALA A 247 9.41 1.08 13.51
CA ALA A 247 10.84 0.79 13.56
C ALA A 247 11.44 0.62 12.16
N SER A 248 10.76 -0.08 11.26
CA SER A 248 11.16 -0.23 9.85
C SER A 248 11.26 1.11 9.12
N VAL A 249 10.21 1.94 9.18
CA VAL A 249 10.23 3.27 8.53
C VAL A 249 11.36 4.13 9.09
N HIS A 250 11.49 4.18 10.42
CA HIS A 250 12.57 4.97 11.03
C HIS A 250 13.96 4.43 10.74
N TYR A 251 14.13 3.12 10.52
CA TYR A 251 15.39 2.55 10.04
C TYR A 251 15.74 3.06 8.64
N TRP A 252 14.80 3.00 7.70
CA TRP A 252 15.02 3.48 6.34
C TRP A 252 15.34 4.98 6.30
N LEU A 253 14.59 5.78 7.06
CA LEU A 253 14.83 7.22 7.16
C LEU A 253 16.20 7.55 7.77
N ARG A 254 16.56 6.95 8.92
CA ARG A 254 17.86 7.20 9.56
C ARG A 254 19.04 6.70 8.73
N SER A 255 18.80 5.71 7.87
CA SER A 255 19.81 5.15 6.96
C SER A 255 19.93 5.92 5.64
N GLY A 256 19.17 7.01 5.46
CA GLY A 256 19.35 7.95 4.35
C GLY A 256 18.31 7.86 3.23
N ALA A 257 17.20 7.13 3.42
CA ALA A 257 16.09 7.16 2.47
C ALA A 257 15.39 8.54 2.49
N PRO A 258 15.19 9.20 1.34
CA PRO A 258 14.43 10.45 1.29
C PRO A 258 12.95 10.21 1.62
N LYS A 259 12.40 10.98 2.56
CA LYS A 259 10.97 10.89 2.96
C LYS A 259 10.02 11.00 1.75
N ASN A 260 10.32 11.92 0.83
CA ASN A 260 9.56 12.18 -0.38
C ASN A 260 9.73 11.10 -1.48
N LYS A 261 10.47 10.02 -1.20
CA LYS A 261 10.54 8.82 -2.05
C LYS A 261 10.05 7.55 -1.35
N LEU A 262 9.94 7.55 -0.02
CA LEU A 262 9.57 6.36 0.75
C LEU A 262 8.05 6.18 0.76
N ILE A 263 7.59 5.04 0.25
CA ILE A 263 6.18 4.64 0.20
C ILE A 263 5.98 3.51 1.21
N LEU A 264 4.97 3.64 2.09
CA LEU A 264 4.69 2.62 3.10
C LEU A 264 3.77 1.52 2.54
N GLY A 265 4.26 0.28 2.48
CA GLY A 265 3.47 -0.90 2.17
C GLY A 265 2.51 -1.29 3.30
N MET A 266 1.29 -1.66 2.94
CA MET A 266 0.25 -2.13 3.83
C MET A 266 -0.39 -3.40 3.27
N PRO A 267 -0.60 -4.45 4.09
CA PRO A 267 -1.14 -5.71 3.62
C PRO A 267 -2.68 -5.66 3.55
N LEU A 268 -3.24 -6.22 2.49
CA LEU A 268 -4.67 -6.50 2.34
C LEU A 268 -4.96 -8.00 2.58
N TYR A 269 -4.14 -8.61 3.45
CA TYR A 269 -4.17 -10.02 3.81
C TYR A 269 -3.75 -10.19 5.27
N GLY A 270 -3.87 -11.42 5.76
CA GLY A 270 -3.44 -11.84 7.08
C GLY A 270 -2.56 -13.08 7.07
N ARG A 271 -1.84 -13.28 8.18
CA ARG A 271 -1.06 -14.50 8.47
C ARG A 271 -1.83 -15.37 9.46
N THR A 272 -1.96 -16.66 9.13
CA THR A 272 -2.77 -17.61 9.90
C THR A 272 -1.91 -18.59 10.67
N PHE A 273 -2.34 -18.95 11.88
CA PHE A 273 -1.61 -19.83 12.79
C PHE A 273 -2.55 -20.87 13.41
N SER A 274 -1.98 -22.02 13.78
CA SER A 274 -2.66 -23.06 14.55
C SER A 274 -2.13 -23.08 15.99
N LEU A 275 -2.84 -22.46 16.92
CA LEU A 275 -2.45 -22.37 18.33
C LEU A 275 -2.20 -23.76 18.93
N ARG A 276 -1.13 -23.86 19.72
CA ARG A 276 -0.82 -25.09 20.44
C ARG A 276 -1.90 -25.38 21.49
N ASP A 277 -2.29 -24.34 22.22
CA ASP A 277 -3.29 -24.34 23.28
C ASP A 277 -4.34 -23.25 22.99
N SER A 278 -5.60 -23.65 22.78
CA SER A 278 -6.71 -22.73 22.48
C SER A 278 -7.08 -21.80 23.63
N THR A 279 -6.53 -22.02 24.84
CA THR A 279 -6.73 -21.13 25.98
C THR A 279 -5.67 -20.02 26.05
N LYS A 280 -4.58 -20.15 25.29
CA LYS A 280 -3.49 -19.16 25.21
C LYS A 280 -3.53 -18.49 23.85
N THR A 281 -4.10 -17.29 23.80
CA THR A 281 -4.49 -16.67 22.53
C THR A 281 -3.93 -15.26 22.31
N ALA A 282 -3.23 -14.72 23.30
CA ALA A 282 -2.52 -13.45 23.17
C ALA A 282 -1.36 -13.55 22.16
N VAL A 283 -0.94 -12.41 21.61
CA VAL A 283 0.33 -12.32 20.88
C VAL A 283 1.46 -12.89 21.75
N GLY A 284 2.38 -13.63 21.13
CA GLY A 284 3.44 -14.38 21.82
C GLY A 284 3.04 -15.78 22.30
N ALA A 285 1.79 -16.23 22.07
CA ALA A 285 1.41 -17.61 22.34
C ALA A 285 2.02 -18.59 21.32
N SER A 286 2.43 -19.79 21.78
CA SER A 286 3.02 -20.80 20.90
C SER A 286 1.99 -21.44 19.96
N HIS A 287 2.45 -21.80 18.76
CA HIS A 287 1.64 -22.48 17.74
C HIS A 287 2.29 -23.81 17.29
N ASN A 288 1.60 -24.51 16.40
CA ASN A 288 2.02 -25.77 15.78
C ASN A 288 2.33 -25.60 14.28
N GLY A 289 2.67 -24.38 13.86
CA GLY A 289 2.90 -24.01 12.46
C GLY A 289 1.73 -23.24 11.82
N PRO A 290 1.62 -23.27 10.48
CA PRO A 290 0.64 -22.46 9.74
C PRO A 290 -0.80 -22.84 10.08
N GLY A 291 -1.66 -21.83 10.07
CA GLY A 291 -3.10 -21.99 10.27
C GLY A 291 -3.82 -22.46 9.01
N ILE A 292 -5.15 -22.45 9.09
CA ILE A 292 -6.02 -22.78 7.96
C ILE A 292 -5.72 -21.88 6.75
N ALA A 293 -5.76 -22.49 5.57
CA ALA A 293 -5.67 -21.78 4.31
C ALA A 293 -6.97 -21.01 4.03
N GLY A 294 -6.83 -19.88 3.34
CA GLY A 294 -7.97 -19.24 2.67
C GLY A 294 -8.60 -20.16 1.63
N VAL A 295 -9.93 -20.05 1.46
CA VAL A 295 -10.67 -20.89 0.51
C VAL A 295 -10.27 -20.63 -0.95
N TYR A 296 -9.95 -19.39 -1.31
CA TYR A 296 -9.55 -18.95 -2.65
C TYR A 296 -8.04 -18.87 -2.83
N THR A 297 -7.31 -18.35 -1.83
CA THR A 297 -5.85 -18.22 -1.86
C THR A 297 -5.18 -19.58 -1.73
N ASN A 298 -5.82 -20.52 -1.02
CA ASN A 298 -5.44 -21.92 -0.91
C ASN A 298 -3.98 -22.14 -0.44
N GLU A 299 -3.50 -21.25 0.43
CA GLU A 299 -2.16 -21.31 1.02
C GLU A 299 -2.25 -21.37 2.55
N PRO A 300 -1.81 -22.47 3.20
CA PRO A 300 -1.74 -22.53 4.66
C PRO A 300 -0.82 -21.44 5.21
N GLY A 301 -1.27 -20.72 6.24
CA GLY A 301 -0.51 -19.60 6.81
C GLY A 301 -0.82 -18.24 6.19
N PHE A 302 -1.66 -18.18 5.16
CA PHE A 302 -2.02 -16.95 4.44
C PHE A 302 -3.53 -16.90 4.19
N MET A 303 -4.10 -15.70 4.24
CA MET A 303 -5.51 -15.47 3.90
C MET A 303 -5.74 -14.03 3.45
N GLY A 304 -6.41 -13.82 2.31
CA GLY A 304 -6.81 -12.49 1.86
C GLY A 304 -7.90 -11.87 2.73
N TYR A 305 -8.01 -10.54 2.76
CA TYR A 305 -9.06 -9.86 3.50
C TYR A 305 -10.47 -10.30 3.06
N ASN A 306 -10.69 -10.50 1.76
CA ASN A 306 -11.95 -11.04 1.23
C ASN A 306 -12.36 -12.36 1.90
N GLU A 307 -11.42 -13.25 2.16
CA GLU A 307 -11.67 -14.53 2.83
C GLU A 307 -11.86 -14.35 4.34
N ILE A 308 -11.05 -13.48 4.96
CA ILE A 308 -11.14 -13.18 6.39
C ILE A 308 -12.52 -12.58 6.71
N CYS A 309 -13.00 -11.64 5.89
CA CYS A 309 -14.26 -10.97 6.13
C CYS A 309 -15.46 -11.91 5.85
N GLU A 310 -15.41 -12.76 4.82
CA GLU A 310 -16.42 -13.81 4.59
C GLU A 310 -16.50 -14.81 5.75
N LYS A 311 -15.35 -15.18 6.34
CA LYS A 311 -15.30 -16.02 7.55
C LYS A 311 -15.94 -15.36 8.76
N LYS A 312 -15.70 -14.06 8.98
CA LYS A 312 -16.35 -13.32 10.08
C LYS A 312 -17.88 -13.27 9.96
N LEU A 313 -18.42 -13.37 8.74
CA LEU A 313 -19.86 -13.41 8.51
C LEU A 313 -20.47 -14.80 8.73
N SER A 314 -19.70 -15.86 8.52
CA SER A 314 -20.18 -17.24 8.53
C SER A 314 -19.84 -18.01 9.81
N GLU A 315 -18.85 -17.56 10.57
CA GLU A 315 -18.29 -18.24 11.73
C GLU A 315 -18.15 -17.25 12.93
N HIS A 316 -18.16 -17.77 14.15
CA HIS A 316 -18.11 -16.95 15.38
C HIS A 316 -16.67 -16.59 15.79
N TRP A 317 -16.01 -15.76 15.00
CA TRP A 317 -14.66 -15.25 15.29
C TRP A 317 -14.69 -14.14 16.34
N SER A 318 -13.79 -14.23 17.32
CA SER A 318 -13.54 -13.14 18.27
C SER A 318 -12.47 -12.21 17.72
N ARG A 319 -12.82 -10.95 17.41
CA ARG A 319 -11.85 -9.90 17.09
C ARG A 319 -11.27 -9.34 18.38
N ILE A 320 -9.94 -9.30 18.44
CA ILE A 320 -9.20 -8.63 19.52
C ILE A 320 -8.32 -7.56 18.90
N TRP A 321 -8.20 -6.44 19.61
CA TRP A 321 -7.32 -5.33 19.28
C TRP A 321 -6.12 -5.36 20.22
N GLU A 322 -4.91 -5.38 19.68
CA GLU A 322 -3.69 -5.20 20.48
C GLU A 322 -3.40 -3.69 20.57
N PRO A 323 -3.56 -3.05 21.74
CA PRO A 323 -3.56 -1.60 21.87
C PRO A 323 -2.18 -0.94 21.77
N GLN A 324 -1.06 -1.66 21.91
CA GLN A 324 0.28 -1.06 21.76
C GLN A 324 0.74 -1.12 20.30
N GLN A 325 0.58 -2.28 19.67
CA GLN A 325 0.88 -2.60 18.28
C GLN A 325 -0.16 -2.03 17.30
N GLN A 326 -1.34 -1.60 17.75
CA GLN A 326 -2.39 -0.94 16.96
C GLN A 326 -2.84 -1.76 15.74
N ALA A 327 -3.06 -3.05 15.94
CA ALA A 327 -3.54 -3.95 14.91
C ALA A 327 -4.45 -5.05 15.49
N PRO A 328 -5.40 -5.57 14.68
CA PRO A 328 -6.32 -6.60 15.12
C PRO A 328 -5.78 -8.01 14.86
N TYR A 329 -6.36 -8.96 15.58
CA TYR A 329 -6.32 -10.37 15.22
C TYR A 329 -7.65 -11.05 15.53
N LEU A 330 -7.86 -12.24 14.94
CA LEU A 330 -9.04 -13.06 15.15
C LEU A 330 -8.68 -14.38 15.81
N ILE A 331 -9.58 -14.87 16.66
CA ILE A 331 -9.51 -16.22 17.23
C ILE A 331 -10.81 -16.98 16.96
N PHE A 332 -10.67 -18.23 16.57
CA PHE A 332 -11.75 -19.21 16.60
C PHE A 332 -11.18 -20.61 16.86
N ASN A 333 -11.53 -21.19 18.02
CA ASN A 333 -10.93 -22.43 18.52
C ASN A 333 -9.39 -22.34 18.60
N LYS A 334 -8.67 -23.13 17.80
CA LYS A 334 -7.21 -23.08 17.68
C LYS A 334 -6.73 -22.18 16.53
N ASN A 335 -7.63 -21.67 15.70
CA ASN A 335 -7.25 -20.82 14.60
C ASN A 335 -7.02 -19.41 15.11
N TRP A 336 -5.91 -18.82 14.67
CA TRP A 336 -5.51 -17.47 15.00
C TRP A 336 -5.10 -16.76 13.71
N ILE A 337 -5.63 -15.57 13.46
CA ILE A 337 -5.39 -14.82 12.22
C ILE A 337 -4.99 -13.41 12.59
N SER A 338 -3.74 -13.02 12.33
CA SER A 338 -3.38 -11.61 12.28
C SER A 338 -3.75 -11.04 10.93
N TYR A 339 -4.26 -9.81 10.90
CA TYR A 339 -4.66 -9.13 9.68
C TYR A 339 -4.71 -7.63 9.91
N ASP A 340 -4.95 -6.88 8.84
CA ASP A 340 -5.33 -5.48 8.90
C ASP A 340 -6.81 -5.31 8.57
N ASP A 341 -7.45 -4.33 9.21
CA ASP A 341 -8.79 -3.89 8.85
C ASP A 341 -8.85 -2.37 8.70
N SER A 342 -10.05 -1.82 8.44
CA SER A 342 -10.24 -0.39 8.22
C SER A 342 -9.70 0.47 9.38
N GLU A 343 -9.73 -0.03 10.63
CA GLU A 343 -9.24 0.71 11.79
C GLU A 343 -7.71 0.81 11.77
N SER A 344 -7.01 -0.33 11.65
CA SER A 344 -5.54 -0.34 11.62
C SER A 344 -4.96 0.34 10.37
N LEU A 345 -5.60 0.19 9.22
CA LEU A 345 -5.15 0.88 8.00
C LEU A 345 -5.41 2.38 8.04
N THR A 346 -6.44 2.85 8.74
CA THR A 346 -6.63 4.30 9.00
C THR A 346 -5.44 4.86 9.77
N LEU A 347 -5.02 4.16 10.83
CA LEU A 347 -3.88 4.59 11.66
C LEU A 347 -2.56 4.59 10.87
N LYS A 348 -2.33 3.57 10.04
CA LYS A 348 -1.13 3.50 9.18
C LYS A 348 -1.14 4.57 8.09
N ALA A 349 -2.30 4.86 7.49
CA ALA A 349 -2.42 5.93 6.50
C ALA A 349 -2.21 7.32 7.14
N GLN A 350 -2.69 7.53 8.37
CA GLN A 350 -2.42 8.75 9.12
C GLN A 350 -0.93 8.86 9.48
N PHE A 351 -0.30 7.75 9.90
CA PHE A 351 1.14 7.69 10.16
C PHE A 351 1.98 8.11 8.95
N VAL A 352 1.57 7.72 7.73
CA VAL A 352 2.17 8.19 6.47
C VAL A 352 2.09 9.71 6.33
N LYS A 353 0.91 10.30 6.60
CA LYS A 353 0.69 11.75 6.52
C LYS A 353 1.51 12.49 7.57
N ASP A 354 1.51 12.01 8.82
CA ASP A 354 2.18 12.63 9.95
C ASP A 354 3.71 12.68 9.77
N LEU A 355 4.29 11.62 9.21
CA LEU A 355 5.73 11.58 8.92
C LEU A 355 6.11 12.32 7.63
N GLY A 356 5.14 12.65 6.78
CA GLY A 356 5.35 13.25 5.46
C GLY A 356 6.01 12.29 4.48
N LEU A 357 5.65 11.01 4.51
CA LEU A 357 6.15 10.02 3.54
C LEU A 357 5.47 10.21 2.18
N ALA A 358 6.08 9.69 1.12
CA ALA A 358 5.65 9.94 -0.27
C ALA A 358 4.26 9.36 -0.62
N GLY A 359 3.72 8.44 0.20
CA GLY A 359 2.46 7.77 -0.06
C GLY A 359 2.37 6.37 0.55
N ALA A 360 1.41 5.58 0.06
CA ALA A 360 1.17 4.21 0.49
C ALA A 360 1.23 3.22 -0.68
N MET A 361 1.56 1.97 -0.36
CA MET A 361 1.54 0.83 -1.27
C MET A 361 0.66 -0.27 -0.67
N LEU A 362 -0.11 -0.96 -1.50
CA LEU A 362 -1.03 -2.01 -1.07
C LEU A 362 -0.66 -3.35 -1.71
N TRP A 363 -0.41 -4.34 -0.86
CA TRP A 363 -0.21 -5.73 -1.26
C TRP A 363 -1.35 -6.61 -0.73
N SER A 364 -2.25 -7.11 -1.56
CA SER A 364 -2.47 -6.75 -2.96
C SER A 364 -3.97 -6.57 -3.22
N ILE A 365 -4.33 -5.86 -4.30
CA ILE A 365 -5.72 -5.41 -4.47
C ILE A 365 -6.69 -6.56 -4.70
N GLU A 366 -6.22 -7.70 -5.21
CA GLU A 366 -7.03 -8.90 -5.39
C GLU A 366 -7.36 -9.64 -4.09
N THR A 367 -6.78 -9.25 -2.96
CA THR A 367 -7.10 -9.83 -1.64
C THR A 367 -7.98 -8.92 -0.80
N ASP A 368 -8.28 -7.69 -1.24
CA ASP A 368 -9.35 -6.88 -0.66
C ASP A 368 -10.73 -7.47 -0.99
N ASP A 369 -11.80 -7.02 -0.34
CA ASP A 369 -13.17 -7.36 -0.72
C ASP A 369 -13.61 -6.59 -1.98
N PHE A 370 -13.02 -6.95 -3.12
CA PHE A 370 -13.25 -6.30 -4.42
C PHE A 370 -14.66 -6.54 -4.99
N ILE A 371 -15.39 -7.55 -4.48
CA ILE A 371 -16.77 -7.83 -4.87
C ILE A 371 -17.75 -7.03 -4.00
N GLY A 372 -17.40 -6.78 -2.73
CA GLY A 372 -18.23 -6.09 -1.75
C GLY A 372 -19.18 -7.03 -0.99
N ASN A 373 -18.80 -8.30 -0.82
CA ASN A 373 -19.63 -9.31 -0.17
C ASN A 373 -19.69 -9.15 1.36
N CYS A 374 -18.76 -8.40 1.94
CA CYS A 374 -18.61 -8.25 3.39
C CYS A 374 -19.40 -7.06 3.97
N GLY A 375 -20.29 -6.46 3.19
CA GLY A 375 -21.23 -5.43 3.63
C GLY A 375 -20.63 -4.02 3.76
N LYS A 376 -19.39 -3.80 3.29
CA LYS A 376 -18.69 -2.51 3.33
C LYS A 376 -18.48 -1.87 1.95
N GLY A 377 -19.14 -2.40 0.92
CA GLY A 377 -18.90 -2.03 -0.47
C GLY A 377 -17.61 -2.64 -1.02
N LYS A 378 -17.30 -2.35 -2.29
CA LYS A 378 -16.10 -2.87 -2.96
C LYS A 378 -14.84 -2.19 -2.44
N PHE A 379 -13.75 -2.94 -2.35
CA PHE A 379 -12.42 -2.45 -1.96
C PHE A 379 -12.44 -1.64 -0.64
N PRO A 380 -13.04 -2.16 0.44
CA PRO A 380 -13.23 -1.38 1.66
C PRO A 380 -11.92 -0.96 2.32
N LEU A 381 -10.84 -1.76 2.19
CA LEU A 381 -9.54 -1.42 2.77
C LEU A 381 -8.78 -0.42 1.90
N LEU A 382 -8.73 -0.68 0.59
CA LEU A 382 -8.08 0.22 -0.36
C LEU A 382 -8.76 1.60 -0.40
N ASN A 383 -10.10 1.68 -0.32
CA ASN A 383 -10.81 2.95 -0.25
C ASN A 383 -10.40 3.78 0.97
N VAL A 384 -10.29 3.15 2.15
CA VAL A 384 -9.87 3.83 3.38
C VAL A 384 -8.48 4.43 3.20
N VAL A 385 -7.50 3.63 2.77
CA VAL A 385 -6.12 4.11 2.57
C VAL A 385 -6.07 5.20 1.50
N SER A 386 -6.69 4.96 0.34
CA SER A 386 -6.68 5.92 -0.77
C SER A 386 -7.29 7.26 -0.38
N SER A 387 -8.42 7.26 0.32
CA SER A 387 -9.10 8.49 0.76
C SER A 387 -8.25 9.33 1.70
N ILE A 388 -7.53 8.70 2.64
CA ILE A 388 -6.69 9.41 3.62
C ILE A 388 -5.43 9.94 2.96
N ILE A 389 -4.73 9.11 2.17
CA ILE A 389 -3.51 9.52 1.48
C ILE A 389 -3.79 10.70 0.56
N ARG A 390 -4.86 10.61 -0.23
CA ARG A 390 -5.25 11.60 -1.24
C ARG A 390 -6.13 12.74 -0.69
N SER A 391 -6.42 12.77 0.61
CA SER A 391 -7.13 13.89 1.23
C SER A 391 -6.31 15.19 1.10
N GLY A 392 -6.96 16.24 0.58
CA GLY A 392 -6.35 17.54 0.27
C GLY A 392 -6.30 17.91 -1.22
N VAL A 393 -6.72 17.01 -2.11
CA VAL A 393 -6.85 17.28 -3.55
C VAL A 393 -8.27 17.78 -3.86
N THR A 394 -8.45 19.10 -3.98
CA THR A 394 -9.61 19.61 -4.71
C THR A 394 -9.40 19.29 -6.18
N GLU A 395 -10.14 18.32 -6.72
CA GLU A 395 -10.26 18.18 -8.17
C GLU A 395 -10.77 19.52 -8.73
N GLU A 396 -9.94 20.19 -9.54
CA GLU A 396 -10.40 21.27 -10.41
C GLU A 396 -11.44 20.69 -11.38
N THR A 397 -12.68 20.61 -10.91
CA THR A 397 -13.82 20.41 -11.77
C THR A 397 -14.07 21.76 -12.41
N THR A 398 -13.61 21.92 -13.65
CA THR A 398 -13.91 23.07 -14.51
C THR A 398 -15.42 23.12 -14.74
N THR A 399 -16.15 23.69 -13.77
CA THR A 399 -17.58 23.95 -13.89
C THR A 399 -17.72 25.44 -14.16
N THR A 400 -18.15 25.73 -15.38
CA THR A 400 -18.49 27.06 -15.90
C THR A 400 -19.38 27.80 -14.89
N ILE A 401 -18.83 28.83 -14.25
CA ILE A 401 -19.53 29.64 -13.24
C ILE A 401 -20.62 30.46 -13.96
N SER A 402 -21.88 30.18 -13.68
CA SER A 402 -22.96 31.17 -13.79
C SER A 402 -23.00 32.00 -12.50
N PRO A 403 -23.19 33.33 -12.58
CA PRO A 403 -23.08 34.21 -11.43
C PRO A 403 -24.29 34.03 -10.53
N THR A 404 -24.08 33.57 -9.30
CA THR A 404 -25.10 33.64 -8.24
C THR A 404 -24.56 34.46 -7.07
N THR A 405 -25.33 35.47 -6.72
CA THR A 405 -25.14 36.51 -5.71
C THR A 405 -24.74 35.97 -4.34
N THR A 406 -23.64 36.50 -3.80
CA THR A 406 -23.11 36.23 -2.47
C THR A 406 -23.89 37.03 -1.41
N SER A 407 -24.46 36.34 -0.41
CA SER A 407 -24.84 36.97 0.87
C SER A 407 -23.84 36.54 1.95
N THR A 408 -23.09 37.50 2.46
CA THR A 408 -22.06 37.36 3.49
C THR A 408 -22.72 37.16 4.86
N SER A 409 -22.41 36.07 5.57
CA SER A 409 -22.61 35.97 7.03
C SER A 409 -21.42 35.26 7.66
N GLU A 410 -20.81 35.91 8.65
CA GLU A 410 -19.63 35.47 9.41
C GLU A 410 -19.80 34.09 10.09
N PRO A 411 -18.73 33.30 10.28
CA PRO A 411 -18.82 31.99 10.93
C PRO A 411 -18.71 32.14 12.46
N THR A 412 -19.79 31.78 13.15
CA THR A 412 -19.76 31.39 14.57
C THR A 412 -19.05 30.04 14.69
N GLU A 413 -17.96 29.98 15.45
CA GLU A 413 -17.13 28.80 15.65
C GLU A 413 -17.85 27.73 16.52
N PHE A 414 -17.91 26.48 16.04
CA PHE A 414 -18.50 25.36 16.78
C PHE A 414 -17.56 24.86 17.90
N ILE A 415 -18.10 24.69 19.10
CA ILE A 415 -17.41 24.25 20.32
C ILE A 415 -17.91 22.85 20.71
N CYS A 416 -16.99 21.92 20.97
CA CYS A 416 -17.30 20.55 21.38
C CYS A 416 -18.05 20.50 22.73
N PRO A 417 -19.27 19.95 22.79
CA PRO A 417 -20.04 19.90 24.03
C PRO A 417 -19.64 18.73 24.95
N SER A 418 -19.18 17.61 24.38
CA SER A 418 -18.61 16.44 25.09
C SER A 418 -17.82 15.58 24.12
N ASP A 419 -17.22 14.48 24.57
CA ASP A 419 -16.62 13.50 23.68
C ASP A 419 -17.70 12.79 22.85
N GLY A 420 -17.45 12.59 21.55
CA GLY A 420 -18.40 11.98 20.61
C GLY A 420 -18.42 12.63 19.22
N LEU A 421 -19.31 12.15 18.36
CA LEU A 421 -19.53 12.69 17.02
C LEU A 421 -20.71 13.68 17.02
N PHE A 422 -20.51 14.88 16.46
CA PHE A 422 -21.53 15.94 16.42
C PHE A 422 -21.69 16.51 15.02
N ARG A 423 -22.92 16.67 14.55
CA ARG A 423 -23.21 17.33 13.27
C ARG A 423 -22.89 18.82 13.33
N ASP A 424 -22.43 19.38 12.22
CA ASP A 424 -22.37 20.84 12.09
C ASP A 424 -23.78 21.45 12.05
N PRO A 425 -24.05 22.52 12.83
CA PRO A 425 -25.39 23.11 12.93
C PRO A 425 -25.82 23.90 11.69
N LYS A 426 -24.92 24.19 10.74
CA LYS A 426 -25.17 24.95 9.52
C LYS A 426 -24.97 24.12 8.25
N ASP A 427 -24.22 23.03 8.32
CA ASP A 427 -23.92 22.15 7.20
C ASP A 427 -24.04 20.67 7.58
N CYS A 428 -25.18 20.05 7.25
CA CYS A 428 -25.40 18.64 7.59
C CYS A 428 -24.49 17.66 6.85
N SER A 429 -23.74 18.09 5.83
CA SER A 429 -22.72 17.25 5.22
C SER A 429 -21.44 17.18 6.07
N ARG A 430 -21.33 18.00 7.12
CA ARG A 430 -20.17 18.09 8.00
C ARG A 430 -20.49 17.60 9.41
N PHE A 431 -19.50 16.98 10.05
CA PHE A 431 -19.56 16.58 11.45
C PHE A 431 -18.19 16.68 12.11
N TYR A 432 -18.17 16.62 13.44
CA TYR A 432 -17.01 16.80 14.29
C TYR A 432 -16.81 15.58 15.18
N LEU A 433 -15.58 15.08 15.28
CA LEU A 433 -15.19 14.22 16.39
C LEU A 433 -14.62 15.10 17.50
N CYS A 434 -15.26 15.06 18.65
CA CYS A 434 -14.80 15.69 19.87
C CYS A 434 -14.13 14.62 20.74
N ALA A 435 -12.88 14.86 21.11
CA ALA A 435 -12.11 13.97 21.99
C ALA A 435 -11.23 14.80 22.93
N GLY A 436 -11.59 14.85 24.21
CA GLY A 436 -11.00 15.74 25.20
C GLY A 436 -11.23 17.21 24.84
N ALA A 437 -10.14 17.98 24.74
CA ALA A 437 -10.18 19.39 24.35
C ALA A 437 -10.05 19.60 22.82
N ASN A 438 -9.89 18.53 22.05
CA ASN A 438 -9.63 18.61 20.61
C ASN A 438 -10.91 18.38 19.80
N LYS A 439 -11.01 19.12 18.69
CA LYS A 439 -12.05 18.99 17.67
C LYS A 439 -11.41 18.56 16.36
N TYR A 440 -11.96 17.54 15.73
CA TYR A 440 -11.54 17.07 14.41
C TYR A 440 -12.72 17.17 13.44
N ASP A 441 -12.48 17.78 12.29
CA ASP A 441 -13.49 18.10 11.28
C ASP A 441 -13.61 17.03 10.20
N PHE A 442 -14.82 16.61 9.87
CA PHE A 442 -15.10 15.61 8.86
C PHE A 442 -16.25 16.02 7.95
N PHE A 443 -16.23 15.52 6.73
CA PHE A 443 -17.34 15.59 5.79
C PHE A 443 -17.84 14.20 5.43
N CYS A 444 -19.15 14.08 5.26
CA CYS A 444 -19.76 12.87 4.77
C CYS A 444 -19.43 12.64 3.28
N PRO A 445 -19.05 11.42 2.89
CA PRO A 445 -18.63 11.14 1.52
C PRO A 445 -19.83 11.15 0.56
N ASN A 446 -19.57 11.41 -0.72
CA ASN A 446 -20.52 11.22 -1.83
C ASN A 446 -21.89 11.94 -1.68
N GLY A 447 -21.92 13.11 -1.03
CA GLY A 447 -23.15 13.89 -0.83
C GLY A 447 -24.10 13.32 0.23
N LEU A 448 -23.64 12.38 1.05
CA LEU A 448 -24.35 11.91 2.23
C LEU A 448 -24.41 13.01 3.30
N LEU A 449 -25.38 12.91 4.21
CA LEU A 449 -25.55 13.81 5.35
C LEU A 449 -25.30 13.06 6.66
N PHE A 450 -24.75 13.74 7.65
CA PHE A 450 -24.52 13.14 8.96
C PHE A 450 -25.85 12.97 9.71
N ASP A 451 -26.16 11.73 10.06
CA ASP A 451 -27.35 11.36 10.81
C ASP A 451 -27.01 11.34 12.30
N ILE A 452 -27.63 12.25 13.06
CA ILE A 452 -27.42 12.37 14.51
C ILE A 452 -27.92 11.15 15.29
N ASN A 453 -28.88 10.38 14.74
CA ASN A 453 -29.47 9.23 15.45
C ASN A 453 -28.58 8.00 15.36
N SER A 454 -27.97 7.76 14.19
CA SER A 454 -27.06 6.63 13.97
C SER A 454 -25.59 7.00 14.21
N SER A 455 -25.26 8.29 14.30
CA SER A 455 -23.88 8.79 14.33
C SER A 455 -23.05 8.36 13.11
N THR A 456 -23.68 8.29 11.93
CA THR A 456 -23.07 7.88 10.66
C THR A 456 -23.52 8.77 9.51
N CYS A 457 -22.79 8.74 8.39
CA CYS A 457 -23.25 9.37 7.15
C CYS A 457 -24.32 8.52 6.48
N ASN A 458 -25.44 9.13 6.14
CA ASN A 458 -26.64 8.47 5.60
C ASN A 458 -27.21 9.26 4.40
N TRP A 459 -28.12 8.65 3.65
CA TRP A 459 -28.70 9.28 2.47
C TRP A 459 -29.53 10.51 2.83
N PRO A 460 -29.49 11.61 2.04
CA PRO A 460 -30.18 12.86 2.38
C PRO A 460 -31.67 12.73 2.68
N ASN A 461 -32.36 11.77 2.06
CA ASN A 461 -33.78 11.50 2.28
C ASN A 461 -34.08 10.78 3.61
N LEU A 462 -33.05 10.34 4.34
CA LEU A 462 -33.15 9.64 5.62
C LEU A 462 -32.61 10.49 6.79
N VAL A 463 -32.05 11.66 6.50
CA VAL A 463 -31.46 12.55 7.51
C VAL A 463 -32.32 13.78 7.67
N ASP A 464 -32.73 14.07 8.89
CA ASP A 464 -33.39 15.33 9.23
C ASP A 464 -32.34 16.44 9.32
N CYS A 465 -32.22 17.18 8.23
CA CYS A 465 -31.40 18.36 8.03
C CYS A 465 -32.33 19.53 7.68
#